data_AF-A0AAU6Y0F7-F1
#
_entry.id   AF-A0AAU6Y0F7-F1
#
_cell.length_a   1.000
_cell.length_b   1.000
_cell.length_c   1.000
_cell.angle_alpha   90.00
_cell.angle_beta   90.00
_cell.angle_gamma   90.00
#
_symmetry.space_group_name_H-M   'P 1'
#
loop_
_entity.id
_entity.type
_entity.pdbx_description
1 polymer ?
#
loop_
_entity_poly.entity_id
_entity_poly.type
_entity_poly.pdbx_seq_one_letter_code
_entity_poly.pdbx_strand_id
1 'polypeptide(L)' 'MKKIFSLLTVLMLGAATFSQAFALNYQDTTHKTKSGKLDKRYNANKHLKKDGTMDMRYKSSKHAVKKETVKKP' A
#
# COMPACT_ATOMS: atom_id res chain seq x y z
N MET A 1 -36.02 -32.70 2.63
CA MET A 1 -36.16 -31.24 2.90
C MET A 1 -34.97 -30.67 3.69
N LYS A 2 -34.55 -31.27 4.82
CA LYS A 2 -33.45 -30.75 5.66
C LYS A 2 -32.07 -30.69 4.96
N LYS A 3 -31.79 -31.63 4.05
CA LYS A 3 -30.51 -31.71 3.30
C LYS A 3 -30.38 -30.64 2.19
N ILE A 4 -31.51 -30.24 1.59
CA ILE A 4 -31.55 -29.17 0.57
C ILE A 4 -31.36 -27.81 1.24
N PHE A 5 -31.96 -27.63 2.42
CA PHE A 5 -31.76 -26.43 3.23
C PHE A 5 -30.29 -26.29 3.68
N SER A 6 -29.66 -27.41 4.09
CA SER A 6 -28.24 -27.45 4.45
C SER A 6 -27.30 -27.15 3.28
N LEU A 7 -27.64 -27.57 2.06
CA LEU A 7 -26.84 -27.30 0.86
C LEU A 7 -26.92 -25.82 0.46
N LEU A 8 -28.11 -25.21 0.60
CA LEU A 8 -28.34 -23.79 0.31
C LEU A 8 -27.61 -22.88 1.32
N THR A 9 -27.54 -23.26 2.59
CA THR A 9 -26.80 -22.50 3.61
C THR A 9 -25.28 -22.55 3.42
N VAL A 10 -24.72 -23.66 2.93
CA VAL A 10 -23.27 -23.77 2.64
C VAL A 10 -22.90 -22.97 1.38
N LEU A 11 -23.79 -22.92 0.38
CA LEU A 11 -23.59 -22.12 -0.83
C LEU A 11 -23.57 -20.61 -0.53
N MET A 12 -24.42 -20.13 0.39
CA MET A 12 -24.47 -18.72 0.78
C MET A 12 -23.30 -18.29 1.68
N LEU A 13 -22.75 -19.19 2.51
CA LEU A 13 -21.56 -18.90 3.32
C LEU A 13 -20.25 -18.94 2.52
N GLY A 14 -20.19 -19.70 1.42
CA GLY A 14 -19.01 -19.80 0.54
C GLY A 14 -18.76 -18.58 -0.35
N ALA A 15 -19.79 -17.77 -0.64
CA ALA A 15 -19.65 -16.57 -1.46
C ALA A 15 -19.13 -15.34 -0.68
N ALA A 16 -19.14 -15.38 0.65
CA ALA A 16 -18.80 -14.23 1.49
C ALA A 16 -17.29 -14.01 1.71
N THR A 17 -16.43 -14.97 1.36
CA THR A 17 -15.00 -14.90 1.66
C THR A 17 -14.13 -14.33 0.53
N PHE A 18 -14.69 -13.95 -0.62
CA PHE A 18 -13.92 -13.38 -1.74
C PHE A 18 -13.81 -11.84 -1.70
N SER A 19 -14.53 -11.15 -0.81
CA SER A 19 -14.55 -9.68 -0.73
C SER A 19 -13.51 -9.09 0.24
N GLN A 20 -12.41 -9.78 0.53
CA GLN A 20 -11.23 -9.10 1.07
C GLN A 20 -10.49 -8.43 -0.08
N ALA A 21 -11.09 -7.35 -0.59
CA ALA A 21 -10.43 -6.42 -1.48
C ALA A 21 -9.09 -6.02 -0.86
N PHE A 22 -8.04 -6.08 -1.67
CA PHE A 22 -6.67 -5.68 -1.37
C PHE A 22 -6.61 -4.22 -0.90
N ALA A 23 -6.92 -3.96 0.37
CA ALA A 23 -6.50 -2.74 1.04
C ALA A 23 -4.99 -2.87 1.25
N LEU A 24 -4.23 -2.50 0.21
CA LEU A 24 -2.80 -2.27 0.34
C LEU A 24 -2.64 -1.12 1.34
N ASN A 25 -2.35 -1.46 2.59
CA ASN A 25 -1.91 -0.51 3.61
C ASN A 25 -0.62 0.12 3.09
N TYR A 26 -0.74 1.29 2.44
CA TYR A 26 0.40 2.09 2.04
C TYR A 26 1.01 2.68 3.31
N GLN A 27 1.97 1.96 3.89
CA GLN A 27 2.76 2.47 5.00
C GLN A 27 3.73 3.52 4.46
N ASP A 28 3.35 4.78 4.61
CA ASP A 28 4.22 5.93 4.38
C ASP A 28 5.40 5.85 5.36
N THR A 29 6.58 5.52 4.84
CA THR A 29 7.83 5.43 5.62
C THR A 29 8.44 6.80 5.94
N THR A 30 7.76 7.89 5.59
CA THR A 30 8.27 9.25 5.81
C THR A 30 8.00 9.74 7.22
N HIS A 31 9.03 10.34 7.83
CA HIS A 31 8.88 10.99 9.12
C HIS A 31 8.40 12.43 8.94
N LYS A 32 7.32 12.82 9.61
CA LYS A 32 6.85 14.21 9.66
C LYS A 32 7.22 14.84 11.00
N THR A 33 7.50 16.13 10.97
CA THR A 33 7.63 16.95 12.19
C THR A 33 6.26 17.13 12.86
N LYS A 34 6.25 17.60 14.12
CA LYS A 34 5.00 17.97 14.84
C LYS A 34 4.14 18.99 14.06
N SER A 35 4.75 19.76 13.16
CA SER A 35 4.06 20.74 12.29
C SER A 35 3.45 20.15 11.01
N GLY A 36 3.51 18.82 10.83
CA GLY A 36 3.03 18.12 9.63
C GLY A 36 3.96 18.20 8.41
N LYS A 37 4.99 19.06 8.45
CA LYS A 37 6.01 19.14 7.39
C LYS A 37 6.97 17.94 7.45
N LEU A 38 7.45 17.52 6.29
CA LEU A 38 8.45 16.47 6.14
C LEU A 38 9.73 16.79 6.94
N ASP A 39 10.17 15.87 7.79
CA ASP A 39 11.38 16.05 8.60
C ASP A 39 12.64 15.64 7.82
N LYS A 40 13.42 16.61 7.36
CA LYS A 40 14.64 16.37 6.58
C LYS A 40 15.82 15.79 7.38
N ARG A 41 15.70 15.68 8.71
CA ARG A 41 16.73 15.05 9.56
C ARG A 41 16.82 13.55 9.32
N TYR A 42 15.71 12.92 8.94
CA TYR A 42 15.65 11.48 8.70
C TYR A 42 16.18 11.12 7.32
N ASN A 43 16.99 10.05 7.26
CA ASN A 43 17.56 9.54 6.00
C ASN A 43 16.48 9.15 4.99
N ALA A 44 15.34 8.62 5.45
CA ALA A 44 14.17 8.30 4.62
C ALA A 44 13.64 9.50 3.82
N ASN A 45 13.86 10.72 4.33
CA ASN A 45 13.31 11.95 3.75
C ASN A 45 14.33 12.78 2.95
N LYS A 46 15.60 12.36 2.91
CA LYS A 46 16.69 13.17 2.30
C LYS A 46 16.54 13.37 0.80
N HIS A 47 15.96 12.40 0.09
CA HIS A 47 15.77 12.44 -1.36
C HIS A 47 14.31 12.65 -1.76
N LEU A 48 13.52 13.23 -0.86
CA LEU A 48 12.14 13.60 -1.11
C LEU A 48 12.02 15.11 -1.26
N LYS A 49 11.09 15.51 -2.12
CA LYS A 49 10.65 16.89 -2.27
C LYS A 49 9.83 17.32 -1.04
N LYS A 50 9.50 18.63 -0.95
CA LYS A 50 8.70 19.18 0.16
C LYS A 50 7.29 18.58 0.24
N ASP A 51 6.75 18.13 -0.88
CA ASP A 51 5.45 17.46 -1.02
C ASP A 51 5.51 15.97 -0.64
N GLY A 52 6.69 15.42 -0.31
CA GLY A 52 6.89 13.99 -0.01
C GLY A 52 7.14 13.11 -1.23
N THR A 53 7.11 13.67 -2.45
CA THR A 53 7.38 12.91 -3.68
C THR A 53 8.87 12.66 -3.83
N MET A 54 9.23 11.52 -4.41
CA MET A 54 10.61 11.15 -4.71
C MET A 54 11.29 12.20 -5.63
N ASP A 55 12.45 12.72 -5.22
CA ASP A 55 13.21 13.66 -6.03
C ASP A 55 14.04 12.91 -7.09
N MET A 56 13.58 12.98 -8.34
CA MET A 56 14.17 12.30 -9.50
C MET A 56 15.54 12.82 -9.92
N ARG A 57 16.08 13.86 -9.27
CA ARG A 57 17.49 14.28 -9.48
C ARG A 57 18.47 13.24 -8.93
N TYR A 58 18.09 12.52 -7.88
CA TYR A 58 18.96 11.54 -7.23
C TYR A 58 18.89 10.16 -7.89
N LYS A 59 20.03 9.46 -7.94
CA LYS A 59 20.10 8.08 -8.49
C LYS A 59 19.24 7.10 -7.67
N SER A 60 19.29 7.19 -6.35
CA SER A 60 18.50 6.37 -5.41
C SER A 60 17.01 6.39 -5.74
N SER A 61 16.47 7.58 -5.96
CA SER A 61 15.08 7.83 -6.39
C SER A 61 14.74 7.14 -7.71
N LYS A 62 15.61 7.28 -8.73
CA LYS A 62 15.41 6.64 -10.04
C LYS A 62 15.42 5.11 -9.95
N HIS A 63 16.31 4.55 -9.13
CA HIS A 63 16.37 3.10 -8.92
C HIS A 63 15.15 2.58 -8.16
N ALA A 64 14.65 3.32 -7.17
CA ALA A 64 13.43 2.97 -6.45
C ALA A 64 12.21 2.93 -7.39
N VAL A 65 12.01 3.97 -8.21
CA VAL A 65 10.93 3.99 -9.22
C VAL A 65 11.03 2.82 -10.19
N LYS A 66 12.24 2.51 -10.71
CA LYS A 66 12.43 1.36 -11.61
C LYS A 66 12.07 0.02 -10.95
N LYS A 67 12.40 -0.16 -9.66
CA LYS A 67 12.03 -1.36 -8.91
C LYS A 67 10.52 -1.48 -8.73
N GLU A 68 9.84 -0.36 -8.48
CA GLU A 68 8.38 -0.33 -8.37
C GLU A 68 7.68 -0.62 -9.70
N THR A 69 8.18 -0.06 -10.81
CA THR A 69 7.60 -0.32 -12.14
C THR A 69 7.76 -1.77 -12.59
N VAL A 70 8.83 -2.45 -12.19
CA VAL A 70 9.08 -3.87 -12.52
C VAL A 70 8.25 -4.80 -11.63
N LYS A 71 7.78 -4.34 -10.46
CA LYS A 71 7.03 -5.15 -9.50
C LYS A 71 5.50 -5.03 -9.65
N LYS A 72 5.00 -4.15 -10.53
CA LYS A 72 3.58 -4.13 -10.91
C LYS A 72 3.37 -5.16 -12.04
N PRO A 73 2.51 -6.19 -11.84
CA PRO A 73 2.08 -7.08 -12.93
C PRO A 73 1.26 -6.34 -13.98
#